data_AF-A0A7V2NI51-F1
#
_entry.id   AF-A0A7V2NI51-F1
#
_cell.length_a   1.000
_cell.length_b   1.000
_cell.length_c   1.000
_cell.angle_alpha   90.00
_cell.angle_beta   90.00
_cell.angle_gamma   90.00
#
_symmetry.space_group_name_H-M   'P 1'
#
loop_
_entity.id
_entity.type
_entity.pdbx_description
1 polymer ?
#
loop_
_entity_poly.entity_id
_entity_poly.type
_entity_poly.pdbx_seq_one_letter_code
_entity_poly.pdbx_strand_id
1 'polypeptide(L)'
;MMLRVDVATELLIWALERSGREPDDLMGRFPRLQQWLLGDVQPTLKQLESFSKAVYVPLGYLFLLEPPKETTPIPDLRTMGSADLSRISPNLLDTIYLCQNRQAWYRDYARTSGEDTCDFVGSTTVNSPVESTAAMIRAKLGFDLEQRRSYSTWTDALREFISQAESAGVLVMV
;
A
#
# COMPACT_ATOMS: atom_id res chain seq x y z
N MET A 1 18.24 -11.85 34.54
CA MET A 1 18.35 -10.39 34.35
C MET A 1 17.54 -10.01 33.13
N MET A 2 16.58 -9.08 33.23
CA MET A 2 15.84 -8.60 32.05
C MET A 2 16.63 -7.46 31.41
N LEU A 3 17.17 -7.69 30.21
CA LEU A 3 17.84 -6.65 29.43
C LEU A 3 16.78 -5.63 28.97
N ARG A 4 16.89 -4.41 29.48
CA ARG A 4 16.14 -3.25 28.99
C ARG A 4 16.93 -2.61 27.86
N VAL A 5 16.22 -2.03 26.91
CA VAL A 5 16.83 -1.39 25.74
C VAL A 5 16.48 0.08 25.79
N ASP A 6 17.48 0.91 25.52
CA ASP A 6 17.30 2.35 25.44
C ASP A 6 16.58 2.71 24.13
N VAL A 7 15.50 3.47 24.25
CA VAL A 7 14.66 3.93 23.14
C VAL A 7 14.26 5.36 23.41
N ALA A 8 14.42 6.23 22.42
CA ALA A 8 13.99 7.62 22.47
C ALA A 8 12.47 7.71 22.61
N THR A 9 11.97 8.53 23.53
CA THR A 9 10.53 8.70 23.76
C THR A 9 9.84 9.28 22.52
N GLU A 10 10.54 10.11 21.75
CA GLU A 10 10.10 10.69 20.48
C GLU A 10 9.78 9.60 19.44
N LEU A 11 10.52 8.49 19.42
CA LEU A 11 10.25 7.37 18.52
C LEU A 11 9.01 6.58 18.92
N LEU A 12 8.77 6.44 20.23
CA LEU A 12 7.56 5.79 20.74
C LEU A 12 6.31 6.63 20.41
N ILE A 13 6.39 7.95 20.60
CA ILE A 13 5.32 8.89 20.26
C ILE A 13 5.06 8.87 18.76
N TRP A 14 6.11 9.01 17.94
CA TRP A 14 5.99 8.94 16.49
C TRP A 14 5.37 7.62 16.02
N ALA A 15 5.74 6.49 16.62
CA ALA A 15 5.20 5.18 16.25
C ALA A 15 3.69 5.07 16.59
N LEU A 16 3.25 5.65 17.71
CA LEU A 16 1.84 5.74 18.07
C LEU A 16 1.05 6.59 17.06
N GLU A 17 1.50 7.81 16.82
CA GLU A 17 0.88 8.74 15.87
C GLU A 17 0.77 8.13 14.48
N ARG A 18 1.86 7.50 14.01
CA ARG A 18 1.92 6.81 12.72
C ARG A 18 0.93 5.66 12.61
N SER A 19 0.65 4.97 13.71
CA SER A 19 -0.28 3.84 13.70
C SER A 19 -1.75 4.26 13.60
N GLY A 20 -2.06 5.52 13.89
CA GLY A 20 -3.44 6.03 13.99
C GLY A 20 -4.28 5.36 15.08
N ARG A 21 -3.62 4.71 16.06
CA ARG A 21 -4.27 4.08 17.22
C ARG A 21 -4.28 5.04 18.39
N GLU A 22 -5.37 5.03 19.14
CA GLU A 22 -5.42 5.78 20.40
C GLU A 22 -4.52 5.12 21.45
N PRO A 23 -3.79 5.89 22.28
CA PRO A 23 -2.95 5.34 23.34
C PRO A 23 -3.74 4.40 24.29
N ASP A 24 -5.00 4.73 24.57
CA ASP A 24 -5.88 3.96 25.44
C ASP A 24 -6.13 2.52 24.91
N ASP A 25 -6.18 2.35 23.59
CA ASP A 25 -6.33 1.02 22.95
C ASP A 25 -5.13 0.11 23.23
N LEU A 26 -3.96 0.69 23.48
CA LEU A 26 -2.71 -0.02 23.68
C LEU A 26 -2.36 -0.18 25.17
N MET A 27 -2.92 0.65 26.06
CA MET A 27 -2.66 0.57 27.50
C MET A 27 -3.05 -0.78 28.12
N GLY A 28 -4.13 -1.40 27.63
CA GLY A 28 -4.54 -2.74 28.08
C GLY A 28 -3.52 -3.84 27.74
N ARG A 29 -2.81 -3.70 26.61
CA ARG A 29 -1.78 -4.65 26.16
C ARG A 29 -0.38 -4.29 26.67
N PHE A 30 -0.13 -3.00 26.92
CA PHE A 30 1.15 -2.45 27.36
C PHE A 30 0.95 -1.59 28.62
N PRO A 31 0.80 -2.18 29.82
CA PRO A 31 0.46 -1.45 31.04
C PRO A 31 1.48 -0.38 31.46
N ARG A 32 2.72 -0.48 30.97
CA ARG A 32 3.81 0.49 31.24
C ARG A 32 4.02 1.49 30.11
N LEU A 33 3.17 1.50 29.08
CA LEU A 33 3.33 2.38 27.91
C LEU A 33 3.49 3.84 28.31
N GLN A 34 2.66 4.35 29.24
CA GLN A 34 2.76 5.72 29.73
C GLN A 34 4.13 6.02 30.37
N GLN A 35 4.68 5.07 31.15
CA GLN A 35 6.01 5.21 31.75
C GLN A 35 7.13 5.17 30.70
N TRP A 36 6.92 4.45 29.60
CA TRP A 36 7.86 4.44 28.47
C TRP A 36 7.84 5.79 27.76
N LEU A 37 6.65 6.37 27.53
CA LEU A 37 6.50 7.67 26.87
C LEU A 37 7.06 8.84 27.70
N LEU A 38 7.03 8.72 29.04
CA LEU A 38 7.63 9.70 29.95
C LEU A 38 9.14 9.49 30.15
N GLY A 39 9.69 8.36 29.71
CA GLY A 39 11.10 8.00 29.93
C GLY A 39 11.42 7.44 31.33
N ASP A 40 10.42 7.28 32.19
CA ASP A 40 10.58 6.77 33.56
C ASP A 40 11.07 5.31 33.58
N VAL A 41 10.66 4.52 32.58
CA VAL A 41 10.99 3.10 32.47
C VAL A 41 11.31 2.75 31.03
N GLN A 42 12.46 2.12 30.82
CA GLN A 42 12.80 1.53 29.53
C GLN A 42 12.12 0.16 29.32
N PRO A 43 11.60 -0.13 28.11
CA PRO A 43 11.06 -1.44 27.78
C PRO A 43 12.16 -2.49 27.67
N THR A 44 11.79 -3.76 27.80
CA THR A 44 12.63 -4.88 27.35
C THR A 44 12.55 -5.04 25.83
N LEU A 45 13.54 -5.70 25.21
CA LEU A 45 13.53 -5.94 23.76
C LEU A 45 12.27 -6.67 23.30
N LYS A 46 11.81 -7.67 24.09
CA LYS A 46 10.58 -8.43 23.80
C LYS A 46 9.31 -7.57 23.90
N GLN A 47 9.28 -6.62 24.83
CA GLN A 47 8.19 -5.66 24.96
C GLN A 47 8.18 -4.70 23.78
N LEU A 48 9.35 -4.18 23.40
CA LEU A 48 9.51 -3.29 22.26
C LEU A 48 9.15 -3.97 20.93
N GLU A 49 9.53 -5.23 20.74
CA GLU A 49 9.13 -6.03 19.57
C GLU A 49 7.61 -6.25 19.52
N SER A 50 6.97 -6.54 20.66
CA SER A 50 5.52 -6.68 20.72
C SER A 50 4.81 -5.36 20.45
N PHE A 51 5.36 -4.25 20.95
CA PHE A 51 4.89 -2.90 20.69
C PHE A 51 5.02 -2.55 19.20
N SER A 52 6.19 -2.76 18.59
CA SER A 52 6.45 -2.45 17.18
C SER A 52 5.47 -3.18 16.25
N LYS A 53 5.16 -4.45 16.56
CA LYS A 53 4.11 -5.22 15.84
C LYS A 53 2.70 -4.65 16.03
N ALA A 54 2.38 -4.12 17.21
CA ALA A 54 1.05 -3.55 17.48
C ALA A 54 0.82 -2.22 16.73
N VAL A 55 1.88 -1.42 16.58
CA VAL A 55 1.85 -0.11 15.90
C VAL A 55 2.30 -0.17 14.43
N TYR A 56 2.52 -1.37 13.88
CA TYR A 56 2.94 -1.59 12.49
C TYR A 56 4.22 -0.85 12.09
N VAL A 57 5.19 -0.83 12.99
CA VAL A 57 6.51 -0.20 12.78
C VAL A 57 7.59 -1.27 12.78
N PRO A 58 8.53 -1.27 11.79
CA PRO A 58 9.71 -2.13 11.84
C PRO A 58 10.48 -1.87 13.13
N LEU A 59 10.82 -2.91 13.88
CA LEU A 59 11.52 -2.78 15.18
C LEU A 59 12.80 -1.91 15.07
N GLY A 60 13.53 -2.03 13.95
CA GLY A 60 14.75 -1.24 13.70
C GLY A 60 14.53 0.27 13.70
N TYR A 61 13.31 0.75 13.40
CA TYR A 61 13.02 2.18 13.38
C TYR A 61 13.00 2.77 14.79
N LEU A 62 12.69 1.97 15.81
CA LEU A 62 12.70 2.38 17.22
C LEU A 62 14.12 2.52 17.79
N PHE A 63 15.15 2.25 16.98
CA PHE A 63 16.56 2.46 17.32
C PHE A 63 17.24 3.53 16.44
N LEU A 64 16.47 4.31 15.69
CA LEU A 64 16.99 5.46 14.97
C LEU A 64 17.36 6.59 15.94
N LEU A 65 18.13 7.57 15.46
CA LEU A 65 18.44 8.76 16.25
C LEU A 65 17.24 9.72 16.34
N GLU A 66 16.43 9.77 15.28
CA GLU A 66 15.26 10.61 15.18
C GLU A 66 14.16 9.89 14.36
N PRO A 67 12.89 10.26 14.56
CA PRO A 67 11.81 9.72 13.75
C PRO A 67 12.01 9.95 12.26
N PRO A 68 11.86 8.92 11.41
CA PRO A 68 12.07 9.08 9.98
C PRO A 68 10.94 9.91 9.36
N LYS A 69 11.32 10.69 8.33
CA LYS A 69 10.38 11.42 7.48
C LYS A 69 9.87 10.48 6.39
N GLU A 70 8.59 10.15 6.46
CA GLU A 70 7.91 9.35 5.44
C GLU A 70 7.24 10.28 4.43
N THR A 71 7.64 10.18 3.17
CA THR A 71 7.05 10.93 2.05
C THR A 71 6.14 10.03 1.24
N THR A 72 5.01 10.56 0.77
CA THR A 72 4.17 9.84 -0.19
C THR A 72 4.89 9.75 -1.55
N PRO A 73 5.12 8.54 -2.09
CA PRO A 73 5.91 8.38 -3.31
C PRO A 73 5.12 8.61 -4.60
N ILE A 74 3.82 8.94 -4.50
CA ILE A 74 2.92 9.23 -5.63
C ILE A 74 2.03 10.45 -5.31
N PRO A 75 1.54 11.18 -6.31
CA PRO A 75 0.50 12.19 -6.09
C PRO A 75 -0.75 11.56 -5.49
N ASP A 76 -1.26 12.11 -4.38
CA ASP A 76 -2.54 11.69 -3.82
C ASP A 76 -3.67 12.54 -4.42
N LEU A 77 -4.41 11.94 -5.34
CA LEU A 77 -5.50 12.58 -6.08
C LEU A 77 -6.89 12.23 -5.51
N ARG A 78 -6.95 11.72 -4.27
CA ARG A 78 -8.23 11.34 -3.63
C ARG A 78 -9.02 12.53 -3.09
N THR A 79 -8.39 13.70 -2.97
CA THR A 79 -9.02 14.93 -2.48
C THR A 79 -9.01 16.03 -3.53
N MET A 80 -10.11 16.80 -3.58
CA MET A 80 -10.23 17.99 -4.41
C MET A 80 -9.78 19.21 -3.59
N GLY A 81 -8.74 19.89 -4.08
CA GLY A 81 -8.06 20.94 -3.30
C GLY A 81 -7.15 20.31 -2.26
N SER A 82 -5.96 20.89 -2.10
CA SER A 82 -4.90 20.45 -1.18
C SER A 82 -5.28 20.60 0.30
N ALA A 83 -6.43 20.08 0.72
CA ALA A 83 -6.70 19.83 2.12
C ALA A 83 -5.59 18.89 2.62
N ASP A 84 -4.88 19.31 3.68
CA ASP A 84 -3.79 18.54 4.28
C ASP A 84 -4.27 17.11 4.47
N LEU A 85 -3.77 16.23 3.60
CA LEU A 85 -4.09 14.83 3.67
C LEU A 85 -3.55 14.32 4.99
N SER A 86 -4.44 13.70 5.77
CA SER A 86 -4.02 12.91 6.92
C SER A 86 -2.89 11.98 6.47
N ARG A 87 -1.85 11.88 7.31
CA ARG A 87 -0.67 11.06 7.08
C ARG A 87 -1.11 9.68 6.55
N ILE A 88 -0.56 9.26 5.41
CA ILE A 88 -0.91 7.99 4.77
C ILE A 88 -0.64 6.85 5.76
N SER A 89 -1.60 5.92 5.86
CA SER A 89 -1.45 4.79 6.76
C SER A 89 -0.27 3.90 6.34
N PRO A 90 0.43 3.27 7.31
CA PRO A 90 1.53 2.35 7.01
C PRO A 90 1.16 1.26 6.00
N ASN A 91 -0.03 0.66 6.16
CA ASN A 91 -0.53 -0.37 5.26
C ASN A 91 -0.71 0.14 3.82
N LEU A 92 -1.18 1.38 3.66
CA LEU A 92 -1.32 1.98 2.33
C LEU A 92 0.06 2.29 1.75
N LEU A 93 1.00 2.79 2.54
CA LEU A 93 2.37 3.04 2.09
C LEU A 93 3.08 1.75 1.64
N ASP A 94 2.98 0.68 2.41
CA ASP A 94 3.51 -0.65 2.06
C ASP A 94 2.89 -1.18 0.76
N THR A 95 1.57 -1.00 0.60
CA THR A 95 0.86 -1.37 -0.63
C THR A 95 1.38 -0.58 -1.83
N ILE A 96 1.60 0.73 -1.68
CA ILE A 96 2.14 1.57 -2.75
C ILE A 96 3.54 1.09 -3.14
N TYR A 97 4.42 0.81 -2.18
CA TYR A 97 5.76 0.30 -2.47
C TYR A 97 5.73 -1.06 -3.17
N LEU A 98 4.86 -1.97 -2.72
CA LEU A 98 4.67 -3.27 -3.38
C LEU A 98 4.23 -3.10 -4.84
N CYS A 99 3.25 -2.21 -5.08
CA CYS A 99 2.76 -1.91 -6.42
C CYS A 99 3.84 -1.28 -7.30
N GLN A 100 4.61 -0.32 -6.78
CA GLN A 100 5.72 0.31 -7.52
C GLN A 100 6.81 -0.69 -7.89
N ASN A 101 7.17 -1.59 -6.97
CA ASN A 101 8.15 -2.64 -7.23
C ASN A 101 7.68 -3.61 -8.32
N ARG A 102 6.42 -4.07 -8.25
CA ARG A 102 5.81 -4.93 -9.28
C ARG A 102 5.75 -4.24 -10.63
N GLN A 103 5.36 -2.96 -10.66
CA GLN A 103 5.32 -2.16 -11.88
C GLN A 103 6.71 -1.96 -12.49
N ALA A 104 7.72 -1.63 -11.67
CA ALA A 104 9.09 -1.46 -12.12
C ALA A 104 9.64 -2.76 -12.73
N TRP A 105 9.44 -3.88 -12.04
CA TRP A 105 9.80 -5.20 -12.54
C TRP A 105 9.12 -5.52 -13.88
N TYR A 106 7.80 -5.33 -13.98
CA TYR A 106 7.06 -5.64 -15.21
C TYR A 106 7.50 -4.77 -16.38
N ARG A 107 7.76 -3.49 -16.14
CA ARG A 107 8.29 -2.57 -17.16
C ARG A 107 9.65 -3.03 -17.69
N ASP A 108 10.55 -3.44 -16.79
CA ASP A 108 11.88 -3.88 -17.18
C ASP A 108 11.85 -5.24 -17.89
N TYR A 109 10.94 -6.13 -17.47
CA TYR A 109 10.63 -7.37 -18.17
C TYR A 109 10.12 -7.10 -19.60
N ALA A 110 9.06 -6.30 -19.76
CA ALA A 110 8.46 -5.99 -21.06
C ALA A 110 9.50 -5.39 -22.03
N ARG A 111 10.37 -4.49 -21.55
CA ARG A 111 11.47 -3.91 -22.33
C ARG A 111 12.50 -4.95 -22.76
N THR A 112 12.88 -5.85 -21.86
CA THR A 112 13.91 -6.87 -22.14
C THR A 112 13.38 -7.96 -23.07
N SER A 113 12.09 -8.28 -22.96
CA SER A 113 11.40 -9.25 -23.82
C SER A 113 11.02 -8.68 -25.20
N GLY A 114 11.17 -7.37 -25.40
CA GLY A 114 10.82 -6.71 -26.66
C GLY A 114 9.31 -6.62 -26.90
N GLU A 115 8.52 -6.51 -25.83
CA GLU A 115 7.07 -6.28 -25.97
C GLU A 115 6.79 -4.90 -26.57
N ASP A 116 5.79 -4.85 -27.46
CA ASP A 116 5.34 -3.61 -28.09
C ASP A 116 4.65 -2.68 -27.09
N THR A 117 4.65 -1.38 -27.41
CA THR A 117 3.87 -0.41 -26.63
C THR A 117 2.37 -0.67 -26.79
N CYS A 118 1.63 -0.50 -25.70
CA CYS A 118 0.18 -0.58 -25.70
C CYS A 118 -0.45 0.52 -26.58
N ASP A 119 -0.97 0.13 -27.74
CA ASP A 119 -1.65 0.99 -28.74
C ASP A 119 -2.82 1.82 -28.18
N PHE A 120 -3.47 1.36 -27.12
CA PHE A 120 -4.61 2.03 -26.50
C PHE A 120 -4.19 3.18 -25.57
N VAL A 121 -2.93 3.24 -25.13
CA VAL A 121 -2.46 4.30 -24.23
C VAL A 121 -2.38 5.62 -25.00
N GLY A 122 -3.21 6.59 -24.60
CA GLY A 122 -3.32 7.87 -25.29
C GLY A 122 -4.17 7.86 -26.56
N SER A 123 -4.90 6.77 -26.84
CA SER A 123 -5.77 6.66 -28.02
C SER A 123 -7.07 7.46 -27.93
N THR A 124 -7.45 7.93 -26.74
CA THR A 124 -8.66 8.73 -26.49
C THR A 124 -8.37 9.96 -25.62
N THR A 125 -9.31 10.91 -25.60
CA THR A 125 -9.22 12.12 -24.78
C THR A 125 -10.48 12.30 -23.94
N VAL A 126 -10.47 13.24 -23.01
CA VAL A 126 -11.67 13.61 -22.21
C VAL A 126 -12.84 14.15 -23.05
N ASN A 127 -12.60 14.50 -24.32
CA ASN A 127 -13.61 14.95 -25.26
C ASN A 127 -14.13 13.83 -26.17
N SER A 128 -13.57 12.61 -26.08
CA SER A 128 -14.00 11.48 -26.89
C SER A 128 -15.39 11.00 -26.47
N PRO A 129 -16.25 10.54 -27.41
CA PRO A 129 -17.57 10.01 -27.06
C PRO A 129 -17.47 8.83 -26.09
N VAL A 130 -18.30 8.84 -25.04
CA VAL A 130 -18.25 7.86 -23.94
C VAL A 130 -18.55 6.45 -24.45
N GLU A 131 -19.60 6.30 -25.26
CA GLU A 131 -20.06 5.00 -25.76
C GLU A 131 -19.02 4.36 -26.68
N SER A 132 -18.41 5.16 -27.57
CA SER A 132 -17.33 4.69 -28.46
C SER A 132 -16.10 4.27 -27.66
N THR A 133 -15.69 5.10 -26.69
CA THR A 133 -14.55 4.80 -25.82
C THR A 133 -14.77 3.53 -25.01
N ALA A 134 -15.97 3.36 -24.43
CA ALA A 134 -16.33 2.15 -23.70
C ALA A 134 -16.32 0.90 -24.60
N ALA A 135 -16.81 1.02 -25.85
CA ALA A 135 -16.76 -0.07 -26.81
C ALA A 135 -15.32 -0.47 -27.17
N MET A 136 -14.41 0.50 -27.33
CA MET A 136 -13.00 0.21 -27.58
C MET A 136 -12.32 -0.47 -26.39
N ILE A 137 -12.56 -0.01 -25.16
CA ILE A 137 -12.03 -0.65 -23.95
C ILE A 137 -12.53 -2.09 -23.85
N ARG A 138 -13.83 -2.30 -24.08
CA ARG A 138 -14.44 -3.63 -24.08
C ARG A 138 -13.79 -4.55 -25.13
N ALA A 139 -13.60 -4.05 -26.35
CA ALA A 139 -12.98 -4.80 -27.43
C ALA A 139 -11.52 -5.15 -27.11
N LYS A 140 -10.74 -4.19 -26.58
CA LYS A 140 -9.32 -4.40 -26.23
C LYS A 140 -9.15 -5.43 -25.12
N LEU A 141 -10.03 -5.41 -24.12
CA LEU A 141 -10.03 -6.37 -23.02
C LEU A 141 -10.68 -7.71 -23.38
N GLY A 142 -11.22 -7.89 -24.60
CA GLY A 142 -11.96 -9.11 -24.94
C GLY A 142 -13.17 -9.36 -24.04
N PHE A 143 -13.72 -8.31 -23.41
CA PHE A 143 -14.75 -8.46 -22.39
C PHE A 143 -16.11 -8.73 -23.05
N ASP A 144 -16.62 -9.94 -22.91
CA ASP A 144 -17.95 -10.32 -23.40
C ASP A 144 -18.89 -10.82 -22.30
N LEU A 145 -20.12 -10.30 -22.29
CA LEU A 145 -21.14 -10.66 -21.30
C LEU A 145 -21.69 -12.05 -21.53
N GLU A 146 -21.80 -12.50 -22.78
CA GLU A 146 -22.25 -13.86 -23.07
C GLU A 146 -21.17 -14.89 -22.72
N GLN A 147 -19.91 -14.64 -23.09
CA GLN A 147 -18.78 -15.44 -22.63
C GLN A 147 -18.70 -15.48 -21.09
N ARG A 148 -18.91 -14.35 -20.41
CA ARG A 148 -18.94 -14.31 -18.94
C ARG A 148 -20.01 -15.23 -18.33
N ARG A 149 -21.18 -15.34 -18.95
CA ARG A 149 -22.27 -16.22 -18.49
C ARG A 149 -21.96 -17.71 -18.67
N SER A 150 -21.00 -18.05 -19.52
CA SER A 150 -20.60 -19.45 -19.74
C SER A 150 -19.73 -20.02 -18.62
N TYR A 151 -19.11 -19.18 -17.79
CA TYR A 151 -18.33 -19.63 -16.64
C TYR A 151 -19.21 -20.13 -15.51
N SER A 152 -18.84 -21.27 -14.95
CA SER A 152 -19.55 -21.93 -13.85
C SER A 152 -19.40 -21.22 -12.51
N THR A 153 -18.31 -20.49 -12.29
CA THR A 153 -18.04 -19.74 -11.06
C THR A 153 -17.57 -18.33 -11.33
N TRP A 154 -17.83 -17.42 -10.38
CA TRP A 154 -17.32 -16.06 -10.42
C TRP A 154 -15.77 -16.01 -10.42
N THR A 155 -15.12 -16.95 -9.72
CA THR A 155 -13.66 -17.03 -9.66
C THR A 155 -13.06 -17.39 -11.01
N ASP A 156 -13.68 -18.29 -11.76
CA ASP A 156 -13.21 -18.65 -13.10
C ASP A 156 -13.41 -17.49 -14.09
N ALA A 157 -14.54 -16.79 -14.00
CA ALA A 157 -14.76 -15.57 -14.78
C ALA A 157 -13.73 -14.47 -14.45
N LEU A 158 -13.35 -14.32 -13.18
CA LEU A 158 -12.32 -13.36 -12.78
C LEU A 158 -10.93 -13.76 -13.30
N ARG A 159 -10.55 -15.04 -13.20
CA ARG A 159 -9.27 -15.52 -13.72
C ARG A 159 -9.15 -15.29 -15.22
N GLU A 160 -10.21 -15.58 -15.98
CA GLU A 160 -10.23 -15.27 -17.41
C GLU A 160 -10.02 -13.78 -17.63
N PHE A 161 -10.77 -12.93 -16.94
CA PHE A 161 -10.69 -11.49 -17.14
C PHE A 161 -9.30 -10.93 -16.82
N ILE A 162 -8.63 -11.48 -15.80
CA ILE A 162 -7.22 -11.18 -15.50
C ILE A 162 -6.34 -11.58 -16.68
N SER A 163 -6.47 -12.81 -17.18
CA SER A 163 -5.71 -13.31 -18.33
C SER A 163 -5.91 -12.45 -19.58
N GLN A 164 -7.13 -11.99 -19.84
CA GLN A 164 -7.45 -11.08 -20.95
C GLN A 164 -6.76 -9.73 -20.80
N ALA A 165 -6.78 -9.13 -19.60
CA ALA A 165 -6.10 -7.88 -19.32
C ALA A 165 -4.58 -8.02 -19.45
N GLU A 166 -3.99 -9.09 -18.90
CA GLU A 166 -2.55 -9.38 -19.01
C GLU A 166 -2.12 -9.61 -20.46
N SER A 167 -2.93 -10.31 -21.25
CA SER A 167 -2.70 -10.49 -22.69
C SER A 167 -2.74 -9.18 -23.48
N ALA A 168 -3.40 -8.15 -22.95
CA ALA A 168 -3.41 -6.79 -23.51
C ALA A 168 -2.23 -5.93 -23.03
N GLY A 169 -1.28 -6.48 -22.26
CA GLY A 169 -0.15 -5.75 -21.69
C GLY A 169 -0.48 -4.97 -20.41
N VAL A 170 -1.59 -5.32 -19.74
CA VAL A 170 -2.00 -4.69 -18.48
C VAL A 170 -1.60 -5.58 -17.30
N LEU A 171 -0.72 -5.08 -16.44
CA LEU A 171 -0.37 -5.74 -15.18
C LEU A 171 -1.56 -5.69 -14.22
N VAL A 172 -2.07 -6.87 -13.84
CA VAL A 172 -3.08 -7.00 -12.79
C VAL A 172 -2.43 -7.46 -11.49
N MET A 173 -2.70 -6.76 -10.39
CA MET A 173 -2.19 -7.12 -9.07
C MET A 173 -3.33 -7.64 -8.21
N VAL A 174 -3.35 -8.95 -7.98
CA VAL A 174 -4.22 -9.62 -7.00
C VAL A 174 -3.48 -9.98 -5.72
#